data_AF-A0A3C0ABS7-F1
#
_entry.id   AF-A0A3C0ABS7-F1
#
_cell.length_a   1.000
_cell.length_b   1.000
_cell.length_c   1.000
_cell.angle_alpha   90.00
_cell.angle_beta   90.00
_cell.angle_gamma   90.00
#
_symmetry.space_group_name_H-M   'P 1'
#
loop_
_entity.id
_entity.type
_entity.pdbx_description
1 polymer ?
#
loop_
_entity_poly.entity_id
_entity_poly.type
_entity_poly.pdbx_seq_one_letter_code
_entity_poly.pdbx_strand_id
1 'polypeptide(L)' 'MIPDQHGLLIDIGSTTTDLIPLQQGLPVTEGVTDVERLLSGELVYTGGRRTPLAMLENRVPLRGQSC' A
#
# COMPACT_ATOMS: atom_id res chain seq x y z
N MET A 1 -9.27 -8.47 18.59
CA MET A 1 -8.78 -9.81 18.23
C MET A 1 -9.14 -10.02 16.77
N ILE A 2 -8.18 -10.36 15.90
CA ILE A 2 -8.49 -10.67 14.50
C ILE A 2 -9.26 -11.99 14.51
N PRO A 3 -10.48 -12.07 13.93
CA PRO A 3 -11.30 -13.27 14.00
C PRO A 3 -10.61 -14.49 13.39
N ASP A 4 -9.86 -14.25 12.31
CA ASP A 4 -9.03 -15.24 11.62
C ASP A 4 -7.59 -15.25 12.13
N GLN A 5 -6.95 -16.41 12.07
CA GLN A 5 -5.53 -16.55 12.40
C GLN A 5 -4.60 -15.84 11.41
N HIS A 6 -5.13 -15.39 10.27
CA HIS A 6 -4.42 -14.58 9.29
C HIS A 6 -5.16 -13.27 9.08
N GLY A 7 -4.41 -12.18 8.90
CA GLY A 7 -4.96 -10.86 8.61
C GLY A 7 -3.97 -10.01 7.84
N LEU A 8 -4.44 -8.85 7.40
CA LEU A 8 -3.62 -7.82 6.79
C LEU A 8 -3.89 -6.51 7.51
N LEU A 9 -2.88 -5.93 8.14
CA LEU A 9 -2.93 -4.55 8.58
C LEU A 9 -2.78 -3.66 7.35
N ILE A 10 -3.70 -2.72 7.20
CA ILE A 10 -3.67 -1.70 6.15
C ILE A 10 -3.67 -0.35 6.87
N ASP A 11 -2.54 0.35 6.81
CA ASP A 11 -2.44 1.73 7.29
C ASP A 11 -2.22 2.66 6.10
N ILE A 12 -3.15 3.60 5.91
CA ILE A 12 -3.11 4.55 4.81
C ILE A 12 -2.74 5.91 5.36
N GLY A 13 -1.47 6.25 5.18
CA GLY A 13 -0.96 7.58 5.43
C GLY A 13 -1.32 8.56 4.32
N SER A 14 -0.81 9.78 4.46
CA SER A 14 -0.98 10.81 3.44
C SER A 14 -0.10 10.62 2.21
N THR A 15 1.03 9.90 2.32
CA THR A 15 1.96 9.62 1.21
C THR A 15 2.10 8.14 0.89
N THR A 16 2.00 7.27 1.90
CA THR A 16 2.30 5.85 1.80
C THR A 16 1.13 5.02 2.31
N THR A 17 1.11 3.75 1.92
CA THR A 17 0.23 2.72 2.44
C THR A 17 1.08 1.55 2.89
N ASP A 18 0.93 1.13 4.13
CA ASP A 18 1.61 -0.04 4.69
C ASP A 18 0.67 -1.24 4.63
N LEU A 19 1.17 -2.36 4.08
CA LEU A 19 0.44 -3.62 3.92
C LEU A 19 1.17 -4.72 4.70
N ILE A 20 0.82 -4.90 5.98
CA ILE A 20 1.59 -5.76 6.88
C ILE A 20 0.82 -7.06 7.16
N PRO A 21 1.30 -8.22 6.69
CA PRO A 21 0.65 -9.49 6.96
C PRO A 21 0.74 -9.82 8.45
N LEU A 22 -0.36 -10.32 9.00
CA LEU A 22 -0.47 -10.71 10.39
C LEU A 22 -0.80 -12.20 10.48
N GLN A 23 -0.10 -12.92 11.35
CA GLN A 23 -0.41 -14.29 11.74
C GLN A 23 -0.57 -14.33 13.27
N GLN A 24 -1.71 -14.86 13.74
CA GLN A 24 -2.08 -14.90 15.15
C GLN A 24 -2.03 -13.51 15.84
N GLY A 25 -2.33 -12.45 15.07
CA GLY A 25 -2.26 -11.06 15.53
C GLY A 25 -0.85 -10.47 15.61
N LEU A 26 0.18 -11.20 15.21
CA LEU A 26 1.57 -10.74 15.17
C LEU A 26 2.00 -10.45 13.73
N PRO A 27 2.79 -9.39 13.48
CA PRO A 27 3.39 -9.13 12.18
C PRO A 27 4.31 -10.27 11.73
N VAL A 28 4.17 -10.69 10.48
CA VAL A 28 5.03 -11.69 9.82
C VAL A 28 5.63 -11.10 8.55
N THR A 29 6.40 -10.02 8.71
CA THR A 29 6.94 -9.23 7.59
C THR A 29 8.12 -9.91 6.90
N GLU A 30 8.21 -9.77 5.59
CA GLU A 30 9.37 -10.18 4.79
C GLU A 30 10.50 -9.14 4.81
N GLY A 31 10.16 -7.85 4.78
CA GLY A 31 11.11 -6.74 4.74
C GLY A 31 11.20 -5.97 6.05
N VAL A 32 12.43 -5.60 6.45
CA VAL A 32 12.70 -4.78 7.65
C VAL A 32 12.99 -3.33 7.28
N THR A 33 13.67 -3.12 6.15
CA THR A 33 13.98 -1.80 5.60
C THR A 33 12.91 -1.36 4.60
N ASP A 34 12.78 -0.05 4.36
CA ASP A 34 11.82 0.46 3.37
C ASP A 34 12.09 -0.08 1.96
N VAL A 35 13.35 -0.35 1.60
CA VAL A 35 13.69 -0.96 0.30
C VAL A 35 13.18 -2.39 0.23
N GLU A 36 13.40 -3.19 1.26
CA GLU A 36 12.89 -4.56 1.31
C GLU A 36 11.35 -4.58 1.29
N ARG A 37 10.73 -3.67 2.03
CA ARG A 37 9.26 -3.53 2.09
C ARG A 37 8.66 -3.08 0.75
N LEU A 38 9.36 -2.23 0.00
CA LEU A 38 8.97 -1.89 -1.38
C LEU A 38 9.09 -3.11 -2.31
N LEU A 39 10.13 -3.93 -2.13
CA LEU A 39 10.36 -5.14 -2.94
C LEU A 39 9.36 -6.26 -2.62
N SER A 40 8.98 -6.43 -1.35
CA SER A 40 7.97 -7.41 -0.90
C SER A 40 6.53 -6.93 -1.11
N GLY A 41 6.33 -5.63 -1.33
CA GLY A 41 5.00 -5.01 -1.47
C GLY A 41 4.34 -4.63 -0.14
N GLU A 42 5.06 -4.72 0.97
CA GLU A 42 4.62 -4.32 2.33
C GLU A 42 4.62 -2.80 2.54
N LEU A 43 5.25 -2.06 1.63
CA LEU A 43 5.17 -0.61 1.52
C LEU A 43 4.76 -0.23 0.08
N VAL A 44 3.66 0.49 -0.05
CA VAL A 44 3.22 1.09 -1.31
C VAL A 44 3.37 2.60 -1.21
N TYR A 45 4.08 3.19 -2.17
CA TYR A 45 4.36 4.64 -2.17
C TYR A 45 3.18 5.47 -2.72
N THR A 46 1.99 5.16 -2.23
CA THR A 46 0.72 5.84 -2.52
C THR A 46 -0.03 6.05 -1.22
N GLY A 47 -0.56 7.25 -1.01
CA GLY A 47 -1.35 7.61 0.15
C GLY A 47 -2.51 8.53 -0.21
N GLY A 48 -3.32 8.87 0.79
CA GLY A 48 -4.62 9.50 0.55
C GLY A 48 -4.59 10.98 0.17
N ARG A 49 -3.43 11.66 0.15
CA ARG A 49 -3.38 13.13 -0.07
C ARG A 49 -2.22 13.63 -0.93
N ARG A 50 -1.00 13.19 -0.63
CA ARG A 50 0.23 13.78 -1.18
C ARG A 50 0.79 13.02 -2.39
N THR A 51 0.11 11.97 -2.85
CA THR A 51 0.52 11.25 -4.06
C THR A 51 0.13 12.04 -5.31
N PRO A 52 1.09 12.42 -6.18
CA PRO A 52 0.78 13.05 -7.45
C PRO A 52 -0.07 12.11 -8.32
N LEU A 53 -1.16 12.60 -8.91
CA LEU A 53 -2.03 11.76 -9.76
C LEU A 53 -1.27 11.11 -10.93
N ALA A 54 -0.29 11.82 -11.50
CA ALA A 54 0.55 11.32 -12.58
C ALA A 54 1.46 10.14 -12.17
N MET A 55 1.63 9.88 -10.87
CA MET A 55 2.34 8.69 -10.37
C MET A 55 1.46 7.43 -10.44
N LEU A 56 0.14 7.59 -10.37
CA LEU A 56 -0.79 6.47 -10.40
C LEU A 56 -1.07 6.02 -11.82
N GLU A 57 -1.33 6.97 -12.71
CA GLU A 57 -1.62 6.69 -14.10
C GLU A 57 -1.06 7.78 -15.02
N ASN A 58 -0.52 7.36 -16.16
CA ASN A 58 0.04 8.28 -17.16
C ASN A 58 -1.05 8.86 -18.07
N ARG A 59 -2.25 8.28 -18.07
CA ARG A 59 -3.39 8.72 -18.89
C ARG A 59 -4.69 8.55 -18.14
N VAL A 60 -5.62 9.47 -18.35
CA VAL A 60 -6.94 9.44 -17.73
C VAL A 60 -8.03 9.72 -18.75
N PRO A 61 -9.24 9.16 -18.58
CA PRO A 61 -10.37 9.52 -19.42
C PRO A 61 -10.81 10.96 -19.12
N LEU A 62 -10.71 11.83 -20.12
CA LEU A 62 -11.24 13.19 -20.07
C LEU A 62 -12.31 13.33 -21.15
N ARG A 63 -13.57 13.51 -20.75
CA ARG A 63 -14.72 13.64 -21.67
C ARG A 63 -14.84 12.49 -22.67
N GLY A 64 -14.57 11.25 -22.22
CA GLY A 64 -14.66 10.05 -23.05
C GLY A 64 -13.47 9.80 -23.98
N GLN A 65 -12.43 10.64 -23.91
CA GLN A 65 -11.19 10.46 -24.67
C GLN A 65 -10.03 10.16 -23.71
N SER A 66 -9.10 9.31 -24.14
CA SER A 66 -7.86 9.11 -23.40
C SER A 66 -7.00 10.35 -23.54
N CYS A 67 -6.75 11.04 -22.43
CA CYS A 67 -5.80 12.15 -22.33
C CYS A 67 -4.51 11.63 -21.72
#